data_AF-A0A6B2CYY4-F1
#
_entry.id   AF-A0A6B2CYY4-F1
#
_cell.length_a   1.000
_cell.length_b   1.000
_cell.length_c   1.000
_cell.angle_alpha   90.00
_cell.angle_beta   90.00
_cell.angle_gamma   90.00
#
_symmetry.space_group_name_H-M   'P 1'
#
loop_
_entity.id
_entity.type
_entity.pdbx_description
1 polymer ?
#
loop_
_entity_poly.entity_id
_entity_poly.type
_entity_poly.pdbx_seq_one_letter_code
_entity_poly.pdbx_strand_id
1 'polypeptide(L)'
;MRHVVDVLGGRAQLERSGEKLMRIKIAGEADGVRREYEITFSRRGAGNAAVGRAVARADAPGGREADAERLSALIKAPTGEEQRVYG
;
A
#
# COMPACT_ATOMS: atom_id res chain seq x y z
N MET A 1 -2.16 13.33 12.52
CA MET A 1 -0.75 13.75 12.35
C MET A 1 -0.52 14.18 10.92
N ARG A 2 0.35 15.16 10.67
CA ARG A 2 0.84 15.47 9.31
C ARG A 2 2.12 14.65 9.13
N HIS A 3 2.07 13.65 8.25
CA HIS A 3 3.27 12.93 7.83
C HIS A 3 3.92 13.70 6.69
N VAL A 4 5.25 13.82 6.71
CA VAL A 4 6.00 14.32 5.55
C VAL A 4 6.23 13.14 4.63
N VAL A 5 5.76 13.26 3.38
CA VAL A 5 5.70 12.13 2.46
C VAL A 5 6.35 12.50 1.14
N ASP A 6 7.30 11.68 0.71
CA ASP A 6 7.92 11.76 -0.62
C ASP A 6 7.63 10.48 -1.40
N VAL A 7 6.92 10.61 -2.52
CA VAL A 7 6.65 9.48 -3.41
C VAL A 7 7.78 9.37 -4.43
N LEU A 8 8.54 8.28 -4.33
CA LEU A 8 9.73 8.04 -5.15
C LEU A 8 9.40 7.36 -6.49
N GLY A 9 8.27 6.65 -6.55
CA GLY A 9 7.77 6.08 -7.80
C GLY A 9 6.83 4.90 -7.60
N GLY A 10 6.12 4.53 -8.66
CA GLY A 10 5.19 3.40 -8.66
C GLY A 10 5.39 2.48 -9.86
N ARG A 11 5.16 1.18 -9.68
CA ARG A 11 5.15 0.19 -10.76
C ARG A 11 3.90 -0.68 -10.67
N ALA A 12 3.15 -0.76 -11.76
CA ALA A 12 2.01 -1.66 -11.87
C ALA A 12 2.38 -2.86 -12.74
N GLN A 13 2.09 -4.07 -12.25
CA GLN A 13 2.22 -5.33 -12.97
C GLN A 13 0.88 -6.06 -12.97
N LEU A 14 0.45 -6.49 -14.14
CA LEU A 14 -0.75 -7.29 -14.32
C LEU A 14 -0.34 -8.75 -14.53
N GLU A 15 -0.68 -9.64 -13.62
CA GLU A 15 -0.53 -11.08 -13.84
C GLU A 15 -1.75 -11.58 -14.65
N ARG A 16 -1.47 -12.11 -15.85
CA ARG A 16 -2.45 -12.79 -16.69
C ARG A 16 -2.26 -14.31 -16.57
N SER A 17 -2.57 -14.88 -15.41
CA SER A 17 -2.63 -16.34 -15.26
C SER A 17 -3.77 -16.71 -14.32
N GLY A 18 -4.89 -17.21 -14.86
CA GLY A 18 -6.03 -17.81 -14.13
C GLY A 18 -6.81 -16.88 -13.18
N GLU A 19 -6.12 -16.27 -12.22
CA GLU A 19 -6.62 -15.28 -11.28
C GLU A 19 -6.13 -13.91 -11.74
N LYS A 20 -7.05 -13.00 -12.07
CA LYS A 20 -6.67 -11.66 -12.56
C LYS A 20 -6.16 -10.80 -11.40
N LEU A 21 -4.92 -11.01 -10.99
CA LEU A 21 -4.20 -10.25 -9.96
C LEU A 21 -3.46 -9.07 -10.60
N MET A 22 -3.55 -7.91 -9.96
CA MET A 22 -2.77 -6.72 -10.30
C MET A 22 -1.93 -6.35 -9.10
N ARG A 23 -0.61 -6.32 -9.26
CA ARG A 23 0.33 -5.88 -8.22
C ARG A 23 0.76 -4.45 -8.52
N ILE A 24 0.66 -3.57 -7.53
CA ILE A 24 1.17 -2.21 -7.58
C ILE A 24 2.25 -2.07 -6.51
N LYS A 25 3.48 -1.77 -6.92
CA LYS A 25 4.56 -1.40 -6.01
C LYS A 25 4.63 0.11 -5.93
N ILE A 26 4.70 0.65 -4.73
CA ILE A 26 4.88 2.08 -4.47
C ILE A 26 6.11 2.22 -3.60
N ALA A 27 7.11 2.93 -4.10
CA ALA A 27 8.28 3.34 -3.34
C ALA A 27 8.06 4.76 -2.83
N GLY A 28 8.34 4.98 -1.56
CA GLY A 28 8.27 6.31 -0.97
C GLY A 28 8.94 6.39 0.38
N GLU A 29 8.95 7.58 0.92
CA GLU A 29 9.47 7.92 2.22
C GLU A 29 8.38 8.62 3.02
N ALA A 30 8.20 8.20 4.27
CA ALA A 30 7.28 8.84 5.20
C ALA A 30 8.02 9.06 6.53
N ASP A 31 8.06 10.31 6.99
CA ASP A 31 8.77 10.74 8.20
C ASP A 31 10.24 10.26 8.27
N GLY A 32 10.98 10.37 7.16
CA GLY A 32 12.37 9.92 7.09
C GLY A 32 12.54 8.41 6.92
N VAL A 33 11.44 7.64 6.85
CA VAL A 33 11.47 6.18 6.68
C VAL A 33 11.17 5.82 5.23
N ARG A 34 12.20 5.42 4.49
CA ARG A 34 12.07 4.96 3.10
C ARG A 34 11.64 3.50 3.05
N ARG A 35 10.55 3.21 2.32
CA ARG A 35 10.02 1.86 2.11
C ARG A 35 9.46 1.68 0.70
N GLU A 36 9.53 0.43 0.23
CA GLU A 36 8.77 -0.03 -0.94
C GLU A 36 7.63 -0.90 -0.43
N TYR A 37 6.40 -0.52 -0.76
CA TYR A 37 5.19 -1.23 -0.41
C TYR A 37 4.63 -1.93 -1.64
N GLU A 38 4.29 -3.20 -1.48
CA GLU A 38 3.60 -3.97 -2.51
C GLU A 38 2.12 -4.06 -2.14
N ILE A 39 1.27 -3.50 -3.00
CA ILE A 39 -0.18 -3.56 -2.92
C ILE A 39 -0.66 -4.58 -3.94
N THR A 40 -1.24 -5.68 -3.48
CA THR A 40 -1.86 -6.67 -4.37
C THR A 40 -3.35 -6.39 -4.47
N PHE A 41 -3.81 -6.09 -5.67
CA PHE A 41 -5.22 -6.03 -6.04
C PHE A 41 -5.64 -7.39 -6.58
N SER A 42 -6.56 -8.02 -5.86
CA SER A 42 -7.22 -9.24 -6.30
C SER A 42 -8.69 -8.97 -6.53
N ARG A 43 -9.28 -9.67 -7.50
CA ARG A 43 -10.75 -9.77 -7.59
C ARG A 43 -11.19 -10.94 -6.75
N ARG A 44 -11.97 -10.69 -5.70
CA ARG A 44 -12.54 -11.72 -4.83
C ARG A 44 -14.07 -11.67 -4.82
N GLY A 45 -14.67 -12.86 -4.70
CA GLY A 45 -16.11 -13.06 -4.54
C GLY A 45 -16.92 -12.90 -5.83
N ALA A 46 -18.23 -13.20 -5.75
CA ALA A 46 -19.16 -13.12 -6.88
C ALA A 46 -19.32 -11.68 -7.44
N GLY A 47 -18.92 -10.66 -6.68
CA GLY A 47 -19.05 -9.24 -7.03
C GLY A 47 -17.82 -8.58 -7.68
N ASN A 48 -16.74 -9.31 -7.97
CA ASN A 48 -15.52 -8.75 -8.58
C ASN A 48 -14.94 -7.52 -7.85
N ALA A 49 -15.08 -7.45 -6.52
CA ALA A 49 -14.55 -6.34 -5.74
C ALA A 49 -13.03 -6.28 -5.84
N ALA A 50 -12.48 -5.11 -6.18
CA ALA A 50 -11.04 -4.86 -6.19
C ALA A 50 -10.59 -4.61 -4.75
N VAL A 51 -9.96 -5.60 -4.13
CA VAL A 51 -9.40 -5.47 -2.77
C VAL A 51 -7.89 -5.32 -2.88
N GLY A 52 -7.38 -4.15 -2.51
CA GLY A 52 -5.96 -3.89 -2.31
C GLY A 52 -5.52 -4.38 -0.94
N ARG A 53 -4.48 -5.22 -0.88
CA ARG A 53 -3.80 -5.59 0.38
C ARG A 53 -2.38 -5.09 0.35
N ALA A 54 -2.01 -4.35 1.38
CA ALA A 54 -0.66 -3.88 1.59
C ALA A 54 -0.22 -4.32 2.99
N VAL A 55 0.98 -4.91 3.09
CA VAL A 55 1.46 -5.53 4.34
C VAL A 55 2.38 -4.55 5.05
N ALA A 56 1.93 -4.03 6.19
CA ALA A 56 2.77 -3.31 7.14
C ALA A 56 3.67 -4.32 7.88
N ARG A 57 4.96 -4.01 7.99
CA ARG A 57 5.93 -4.90 8.62
C ARG A 57 6.05 -4.65 10.11
N ALA A 58 6.11 -5.74 10.90
CA ALA A 58 6.23 -5.66 12.34
C ALA A 58 7.63 -5.19 12.82
N ASP A 59 8.67 -5.38 12.01
CA ASP A 59 10.06 -4.96 12.27
C ASP A 59 10.35 -3.51 11.81
N ALA A 60 9.34 -2.78 11.36
CA ALA A 60 9.52 -1.38 10.97
C ALA A 60 9.79 -0.48 12.20
N PRO A 61 10.52 0.65 12.01
CA PRO A 61 10.69 1.64 13.07
C PRO A 61 9.35 2.13 13.62
N GLY A 62 9.13 1.94 14.92
CA GLY A 62 7.83 2.24 15.57
C GLY A 62 6.80 1.11 15.50
N GLY A 63 7.17 -0.07 15.00
CA GLY A 63 6.34 -1.26 14.95
C GLY A 63 5.34 -1.27 13.79
N ARG A 64 4.46 -2.28 13.79
CA ARG A 64 3.48 -2.55 12.72
C ARG A 64 2.47 -1.43 12.53
N GLU A 65 2.00 -0.81 13.62
CA GLU A 65 1.01 0.27 13.57
C GLU A 65 1.59 1.52 12.93
N ALA A 66 2.78 1.96 13.34
CA ALA A 66 3.44 3.12 12.75
C ALA A 66 3.75 2.90 11.26
N ASP A 67 4.08 1.68 10.86
CA ASP A 67 4.27 1.34 9.44
C ASP A 67 2.96 1.36 8.65
N ALA A 68 1.85 0.93 9.25
CA ALA A 68 0.53 1.00 8.65
C ALA A 68 0.07 2.46 8.45
N GLU A 69 0.34 3.35 9.42
CA GLU A 69 0.05 4.77 9.30
C GLU A 69 0.86 5.43 8.17
N ARG A 70 2.17 5.15 8.10
CA ARG A 70 3.04 5.65 7.02
C ARG A 70 2.59 5.19 5.65
N LEU A 71 2.21 3.92 5.54
CA LEU A 71 1.64 3.35 4.33
C LEU A 71 0.33 4.01 3.93
N SER A 72 -0.56 4.27 4.90
CA SER A 72 -1.80 5.00 4.66
C SER A 72 -1.52 6.41 4.14
N ALA A 73 -0.54 7.11 4.72
CA ALA A 73 -0.13 8.43 4.25
C ALA A 73 0.45 8.40 2.82
N LEU A 74 1.28 7.40 2.51
CA LEU A 74 1.87 7.20 1.19
C LEU A 74 0.85 6.91 0.08
N ILE A 75 -0.25 6.22 0.42
CA ILE A 75 -1.33 5.97 -0.53
C ILE A 75 -2.23 7.21 -0.65
N LYS A 76 -2.57 7.85 0.48
CA LYS A 76 -3.45 9.02 0.53
C LYS A 76 -2.86 10.25 -0.17
N ALA A 77 -1.53 10.42 -0.16
CA ALA A 77 -0.88 11.54 -0.83
C ALA A 77 -1.20 11.62 -2.35
N PRO A 78 -1.06 10.53 -3.13
CA PRO A 78 -1.45 10.53 -4.55
C PRO A 78 -2.95 10.32 -4.82
N THR A 79 -3.70 9.61 -3.97
CA THR A 79 -5.13 9.31 -4.26
C THR A 79 -6.12 10.25 -3.60
N GLY A 80 -5.73 10.98 -2.55
CA GLY A 80 -6.63 11.79 -1.72
C GLY A 80 -7.58 10.96 -0.83
N GLU A 81 -7.57 9.63 -0.95
CA GLU A 81 -8.49 8.72 -0.25
C GLU A 81 -7.79 7.95 0.87
N GLU A 82 -8.50 7.77 1.98
CA GLU A 82 -8.02 7.03 3.15
C GLU A 82 -8.36 5.54 3.03
N GLN A 83 -7.34 4.68 3.18
CA GLN A 83 -7.50 3.23 3.13
C GLN A 83 -7.90 2.69 4.50
N ARG A 84 -8.83 1.74 4.55
CA ARG A 84 -9.17 1.06 5.80
C ARG A 84 -8.05 0.09 6.17
N VAL A 85 -7.44 0.33 7.32
CA VAL A 85 -6.44 -0.57 7.90
C VAL A 85 -7.16 -1.75 8.56
N TYR A 86 -6.77 -2.96 8.18
CA TYR A 86 -7.23 -4.19 8.82
C TYR A 86 -6.04 -4.83 9.54
N GLY A 87 -6.10 -4.92 10.86
CA GLY A 87 -5.05 -5.46 11.73
C GLY A 87 -4.95 -6.97 11.70
#